data_AF-A0A9E2XRM7-F1
#
_entry.id   AF-A0A9E2XRM7-F1
#
_cell.length_a   1.000
_cell.length_b   1.000
_cell.length_c   1.000
_cell.angle_alpha   90.00
_cell.angle_beta   90.00
_cell.angle_gamma   90.00
#
_symmetry.space_group_name_H-M   'P 1'
#
loop_
_entity.id
_entity.type
_entity.pdbx_description
1 polymer ?
#
loop_
_entity_poly.entity_id
_entity_poly.type
_entity_poly.pdbx_seq_one_letter_code
_entity_poly.pdbx_strand_id
1 'polypeptide(L)'
;MPHCLLGYTPPAGLDPTDAAPQPASGGVFYSLEELSRWRERVVIGPFVTADDFMPGSPADWGRVSVHANAFMSIGEVSFTAGSDARELGTLGIQARDAAFSALIRDDAKARSAVVAYLLEQADNPALDLPSTECLKYPDGRVLDGLFFHGAWLLRYIVSYDYVRAALAPKQRVRIERFIRHNAYFLAVMSDKGLADVFPLRLSGNYQARRGAAKPASESETWWTKRYDTTGDCRVDASDEVAALPVYAYVRADGSLGPRLSVLSQYYNNRRSIATAAFGAAGVLLADPVLVGSAKRYFMEWLAYSVYPDGSLGEYARNGDYCIPGQGAIYGSADLQGAALLASLLARQGDRSLVEFSTREGLFGSESRGNAAPKSIALAINTYIELIRGRRVWFFHQPWRARQDLSAANAIGSREVHYMGSPQAMDEYHELGLLPHAGLFPAVPIAGTVLRDRQVFDARFPGATGHPVATGYGNWSDYFNALPAALLLRP
;
A
#
# COMPACT_ATOMS: atom_id res chain seq x y z
N MET A 1 16.37 -9.19 24.55
CA MET A 1 16.92 -8.44 23.40
C MET A 1 18.17 -7.67 23.81
N PRO A 2 19.38 -8.07 23.43
CA PRO A 2 20.57 -7.42 24.00
C PRO A 2 21.03 -6.14 23.30
N HIS A 3 20.48 -5.73 22.13
CA HIS A 3 21.11 -4.68 21.32
C HIS A 3 20.19 -3.73 20.52
N CYS A 4 18.96 -3.41 20.94
CA CYS A 4 18.26 -2.27 20.30
C CYS A 4 18.94 -0.96 20.74
N LEU A 5 19.35 -0.12 19.77
CA LEU A 5 19.97 1.19 20.10
C LEU A 5 18.96 2.24 20.56
N LEU A 6 17.68 2.06 20.23
CA LEU A 6 16.59 2.96 20.59
C LEU A 6 15.39 2.12 21.02
N GLY A 7 15.01 2.22 22.30
CA GLY A 7 13.77 1.63 22.82
C GLY A 7 12.56 2.47 22.43
N TYR A 8 11.48 1.83 22.00
CA TYR A 8 10.19 2.48 21.88
C TYR A 8 9.63 2.76 23.27
N THR A 9 9.23 4.00 23.53
CA THR A 9 8.50 4.37 24.75
C THR A 9 7.05 4.65 24.37
N PRO A 10 6.10 3.77 24.77
CA PRO A 10 4.68 4.02 24.62
C PRO A 10 4.27 5.42 25.11
N PRO A 11 3.44 6.16 24.37
CA PRO A 11 2.76 7.34 24.91
C PRO A 11 1.99 7.01 26.19
N ALA A 12 1.86 7.98 27.09
CA ALA A 12 0.98 7.84 28.25
C ALA A 12 -0.48 7.65 27.79
N GLY A 13 -1.23 6.76 28.48
CA GLY A 13 -2.63 6.50 28.15
C GLY A 13 -2.85 5.57 26.95
N LEU A 14 -1.82 4.81 26.54
CA LEU A 14 -1.93 3.84 25.46
C LEU A 14 -2.89 2.68 25.78
N ASP A 15 -3.11 2.40 27.07
CA ASP A 15 -3.98 1.31 27.54
C ASP A 15 -5.37 1.85 27.91
N PRO A 16 -6.35 1.87 26.99
CA PRO A 16 -7.69 2.32 27.34
C PRO A 16 -8.35 1.29 28.27
N THR A 17 -9.24 1.79 29.13
CA THR A 17 -10.14 0.97 29.95
C THR A 17 -11.43 0.62 29.22
N ASP A 18 -11.80 1.44 28.23
CA ASP A 18 -13.06 1.35 27.49
C ASP A 18 -12.81 1.12 26.01
N ALA A 19 -13.75 0.42 25.38
CA ALA A 19 -13.68 0.19 23.94
C ALA A 19 -13.97 1.49 23.18
N ALA A 20 -13.24 1.73 22.10
CA ALA A 20 -13.42 2.89 21.24
C ALA A 20 -14.86 2.93 20.66
N PRO A 21 -15.39 4.10 20.29
CA PRO A 21 -16.72 4.19 19.70
C PRO A 21 -16.79 3.43 18.37
N GLN A 22 -17.98 2.92 18.03
CA GLN A 22 -18.28 2.37 16.71
C GLN A 22 -19.00 3.44 15.86
N PRO A 23 -18.71 3.54 14.55
CA PRO A 23 -19.47 4.41 13.66
C PRO A 23 -20.95 4.01 13.61
N ALA A 24 -21.86 4.98 13.55
CA ALA A 24 -23.29 4.70 13.43
C ALA A 24 -23.68 4.17 12.02
N SER A 25 -22.84 4.43 11.01
CA SER A 25 -23.10 4.12 9.61
C SER A 25 -22.57 2.76 9.14
N GLY A 26 -22.10 1.90 10.06
CA GLY A 26 -21.46 0.62 9.76
C GLY A 26 -20.10 0.49 10.44
N GLY A 27 -19.15 -0.14 9.75
CA GLY A 27 -17.75 -0.18 10.18
C GLY A 27 -16.96 1.04 9.69
N VAL A 28 -15.66 1.03 9.93
CA VAL A 28 -14.72 1.99 9.32
C VAL A 28 -14.44 1.64 7.86
N PHE A 29 -14.39 0.35 7.52
CA PHE A 29 -14.09 -0.13 6.16
C PHE A 29 -15.33 -0.38 5.29
N TYR A 30 -16.53 -0.23 5.85
CA TYR A 30 -17.77 -0.49 5.12
C TYR A 30 -18.92 0.37 5.65
N SER A 31 -19.85 0.74 4.77
CA SER A 31 -21.14 1.30 5.16
C SER A 31 -22.23 0.22 5.15
N LEU A 32 -23.37 0.50 5.81
CA LEU A 32 -24.55 -0.37 5.72
C LEU A 32 -25.09 -0.50 4.29
N GLU A 33 -24.98 0.56 3.48
CA GLU A 33 -25.37 0.54 2.07
C GLU A 33 -24.48 -0.40 1.24
N GLU A 34 -23.16 -0.34 1.45
CA GLU A 34 -22.22 -1.24 0.80
C GLU A 34 -22.45 -2.69 1.22
N LEU A 35 -22.64 -2.95 2.52
CA LEU A 35 -22.95 -4.28 3.02
C LEU A 35 -24.23 -4.85 2.38
N SER A 36 -25.26 -4.02 2.22
CA SER A 36 -26.50 -4.42 1.54
C SER A 36 -26.22 -4.83 0.09
N ARG A 37 -25.44 -4.03 -0.66
CA ARG A 37 -25.04 -4.36 -2.04
C ARG A 37 -24.18 -5.62 -2.11
N TRP A 38 -23.27 -5.83 -1.16
CA TRP A 38 -22.43 -7.04 -1.13
C TRP A 38 -23.27 -8.29 -0.90
N ARG A 39 -24.25 -8.23 0.02
CA ARG A 39 -25.18 -9.33 0.26
C ARG A 39 -26.00 -9.68 -0.97
N GLU A 40 -26.53 -8.67 -1.66
CA GLU A 40 -27.25 -8.86 -2.92
C GLU A 40 -26.35 -9.53 -3.97
N ARG A 41 -25.13 -9.01 -4.18
CA ARG A 41 -24.16 -9.54 -5.16
C ARG A 41 -23.66 -10.94 -4.87
N VAL A 42 -23.65 -11.37 -3.61
CA VAL A 42 -23.35 -12.77 -3.29
C VAL A 42 -24.43 -13.72 -3.78
N VAL A 43 -25.68 -13.26 -3.87
CA VAL A 43 -26.82 -14.05 -4.38
C VAL A 43 -26.90 -13.98 -5.89
N ILE A 44 -26.84 -12.77 -6.45
CA ILE A 44 -27.04 -12.58 -7.89
C ILE A 44 -25.76 -12.79 -8.69
N GLY A 45 -24.59 -12.55 -8.12
CA GLY A 45 -23.27 -12.65 -8.75
C GLY A 45 -22.45 -11.34 -8.63
N PRO A 46 -21.11 -11.43 -8.48
CA PRO A 46 -20.21 -10.28 -8.47
C PRO A 46 -20.00 -9.74 -9.89
N PHE A 47 -20.93 -8.94 -10.40
CA PHE A 47 -20.92 -8.56 -11.81
C PHE A 47 -20.07 -7.31 -12.12
N VAL A 48 -19.00 -7.52 -12.89
CA VAL A 48 -18.29 -6.45 -13.61
C VAL A 48 -19.17 -5.87 -14.73
N THR A 49 -19.97 -6.71 -15.39
CA THR A 49 -21.14 -6.37 -16.20
C THR A 49 -22.22 -7.44 -16.03
N ALA A 50 -23.47 -7.16 -16.41
CA ALA A 50 -24.43 -8.24 -16.66
C ALA A 50 -23.78 -9.25 -17.62
N ASP A 51 -23.88 -10.54 -17.33
CA ASP A 51 -23.33 -11.68 -18.08
C ASP A 51 -21.83 -12.02 -17.90
N ASP A 52 -21.18 -11.51 -16.85
CA ASP A 52 -19.78 -11.87 -16.52
C ASP A 52 -19.65 -13.26 -15.83
N PHE A 53 -19.99 -14.32 -16.58
CA PHE A 53 -19.94 -15.73 -16.14
C PHE A 53 -18.83 -16.55 -16.83
N MET A 54 -17.81 -15.90 -17.40
CA MET A 54 -16.78 -16.59 -18.16
C MET A 54 -15.72 -17.23 -17.24
N PRO A 55 -15.13 -18.38 -17.62
CA PRO A 55 -13.91 -18.89 -16.98
C PRO A 55 -12.80 -17.82 -17.00
N GLY A 56 -12.32 -17.43 -15.83
CA GLY A 56 -11.34 -16.33 -15.67
C GLY A 56 -11.93 -14.98 -15.25
N SER A 57 -13.26 -14.84 -15.21
CA SER A 57 -13.89 -13.72 -14.52
C SER A 57 -13.68 -13.86 -13.00
N PRO A 58 -13.26 -12.79 -12.29
CA PRO A 58 -13.00 -12.88 -10.87
C PRO A 58 -14.30 -12.82 -10.06
N ALA A 59 -14.95 -13.97 -9.93
CA ALA A 59 -15.90 -14.16 -8.84
C ALA A 59 -15.13 -14.29 -7.51
N ASP A 60 -14.68 -13.17 -6.96
CA ASP A 60 -13.87 -13.15 -5.73
C ASP A 60 -14.57 -13.85 -4.55
N TRP A 61 -15.91 -13.85 -4.53
CA TRP A 61 -16.69 -14.55 -3.52
C TRP A 61 -16.40 -16.05 -3.42
N GLY A 62 -16.07 -16.71 -4.53
CA GLY A 62 -15.70 -18.13 -4.53
C GLY A 62 -14.43 -18.37 -3.72
N ARG A 63 -13.38 -17.58 -4.00
CA ARG A 63 -12.10 -17.60 -3.26
C ARG A 63 -12.32 -17.27 -1.77
N VAL A 64 -13.06 -16.21 -1.47
CA VAL A 64 -13.43 -15.83 -0.09
C VAL A 64 -14.13 -16.97 0.62
N SER A 65 -15.11 -17.63 -0.02
CA SER A 65 -15.84 -18.75 0.58
C SER A 65 -14.94 -19.95 0.86
N VAL A 66 -14.02 -20.29 -0.06
CA VAL A 66 -13.05 -21.38 0.14
C VAL A 66 -12.11 -21.07 1.30
N HIS A 67 -11.55 -19.86 1.36
CA HIS A 67 -10.67 -19.44 2.45
C HIS A 67 -11.40 -19.39 3.80
N ALA A 68 -12.62 -18.86 3.84
CA ALA A 68 -13.43 -18.81 5.04
C ALA A 68 -13.73 -20.22 5.58
N ASN A 69 -14.07 -21.16 4.70
CA ASN A 69 -14.31 -22.55 5.07
C ASN A 69 -13.04 -23.24 5.58
N ALA A 70 -11.90 -23.04 4.89
CA ALA A 70 -10.62 -23.58 5.33
C ALA A 70 -10.27 -23.06 6.74
N PHE A 71 -10.37 -21.75 6.96
CA PHE A 71 -10.12 -21.14 8.26
C PHE A 71 -11.01 -21.71 9.38
N MET A 72 -12.31 -21.87 9.13
CA MET A 72 -13.22 -22.46 10.11
C MET A 72 -12.95 -23.94 10.41
N SER A 73 -12.26 -24.65 9.51
CA SER A 73 -11.95 -26.07 9.65
C SER A 73 -10.59 -26.31 10.29
N ILE A 74 -9.55 -25.55 9.92
CA ILE A 74 -8.17 -25.79 10.34
C ILE A 74 -7.49 -24.60 11.04
N GLY A 75 -8.13 -23.43 11.07
CA GLY A 75 -7.51 -22.19 11.54
C GLY A 75 -6.47 -21.63 10.57
N GLU A 76 -5.59 -20.76 11.08
CA GLU A 76 -4.39 -20.31 10.40
C GLU A 76 -3.15 -20.76 11.19
N VAL A 77 -2.00 -20.84 10.49
CA VAL A 77 -0.72 -21.14 11.14
C VAL A 77 -0.36 -20.00 12.10
N SER A 78 -0.11 -20.33 13.37
CA SER A 78 0.34 -19.35 14.36
C SER A 78 1.75 -18.85 14.02
N PHE A 79 1.94 -17.53 14.07
CA PHE A 79 3.26 -16.91 13.93
C PHE A 79 4.07 -17.08 15.22
N THR A 80 5.34 -17.46 15.12
CA THR A 80 6.20 -17.67 16.29
C THR A 80 7.45 -16.82 16.22
N ALA A 81 8.23 -16.74 17.31
CA ALA A 81 9.50 -16.02 17.31
C ALA A 81 10.55 -16.60 16.32
N GLY A 82 10.33 -17.82 15.80
CA GLY A 82 11.17 -18.44 14.78
C GLY A 82 10.64 -18.34 13.35
N SER A 83 9.45 -17.76 13.16
CA SER A 83 8.84 -17.60 11.83
C SER A 83 9.60 -16.58 10.97
N ASP A 84 9.62 -16.78 9.66
CA ASP A 84 10.16 -15.78 8.72
C ASP A 84 9.19 -14.59 8.62
N ALA A 85 9.70 -13.36 8.67
CA ALA A 85 8.87 -12.16 8.58
C ALA A 85 8.03 -12.09 7.28
N ARG A 86 8.43 -12.80 6.21
CA ARG A 86 7.65 -12.93 4.97
C ARG A 86 6.37 -13.73 5.15
N GLU A 87 6.25 -14.58 6.18
CA GLU A 87 5.01 -15.30 6.51
C GLU A 87 3.90 -14.32 6.91
N LEU A 88 4.25 -13.15 7.46
CA LEU A 88 3.31 -12.04 7.67
C LEU A 88 2.81 -11.44 6.35
N GLY A 89 3.32 -11.83 5.18
CA GLY A 89 2.71 -11.49 3.89
C GLY A 89 1.39 -12.23 3.65
N THR A 90 1.24 -13.42 4.23
CA THR A 90 0.09 -14.31 4.02
C THR A 90 -0.74 -14.56 5.28
N LEU A 91 -0.18 -14.35 6.47
CA LEU A 91 -0.91 -14.45 7.74
C LEU A 91 -2.11 -13.49 7.75
N GLY A 92 -3.25 -13.98 8.21
CA GLY A 92 -4.51 -13.25 8.34
C GLY A 92 -5.36 -13.21 7.08
N ILE A 93 -4.91 -13.77 5.94
CA ILE A 93 -5.69 -13.77 4.69
C ILE A 93 -6.99 -14.57 4.85
N GLN A 94 -6.93 -15.77 5.41
CA GLN A 94 -8.10 -16.62 5.58
C GLN A 94 -8.99 -16.12 6.72
N ALA A 95 -8.39 -15.61 7.80
CA ALA A 95 -9.12 -14.97 8.89
C ALA A 95 -9.91 -13.73 8.40
N ARG A 96 -9.30 -12.91 7.54
CA ARG A 96 -9.95 -11.76 6.87
C ARG A 96 -11.11 -12.20 5.99
N ASP A 97 -10.92 -13.24 5.18
CA ASP A 97 -11.99 -13.76 4.33
C ASP A 97 -13.14 -14.37 5.14
N ALA A 98 -12.82 -15.07 6.24
CA ALA A 98 -13.81 -15.55 7.19
C ALA A 98 -14.56 -14.41 7.88
N ALA A 99 -13.87 -13.33 8.26
CA ALA A 99 -14.48 -12.15 8.87
C ALA A 99 -15.46 -11.46 7.91
N PHE A 100 -15.04 -11.30 6.66
CA PHE A 100 -15.88 -10.74 5.60
C PHE A 100 -17.07 -11.65 5.29
N SER A 101 -16.86 -12.96 5.22
CA SER A 101 -17.95 -13.94 5.02
C SER A 101 -18.96 -13.91 6.16
N ALA A 102 -18.48 -13.81 7.41
CA ALA A 102 -19.31 -13.68 8.60
C ALA A 102 -20.17 -12.41 8.55
N LEU A 103 -19.60 -11.28 8.12
CA LEU A 103 -20.32 -10.02 7.97
C LEU A 103 -21.44 -10.12 6.92
N ILE A 104 -21.14 -10.71 5.76
CA ILE A 104 -22.11 -10.87 4.66
C ILE A 104 -23.22 -11.86 5.03
N ARG A 105 -22.87 -13.06 5.51
CA ARG A 105 -23.82 -14.16 5.74
C ARG A 105 -24.47 -14.15 7.13
N ASP A 106 -24.03 -13.27 8.03
CA ASP A 106 -24.33 -13.34 9.46
C ASP A 106 -23.99 -14.72 10.06
N ASP A 107 -22.87 -15.30 9.61
CA ASP A 107 -22.42 -16.62 10.04
C ASP A 107 -21.78 -16.57 11.43
N ALA A 108 -22.53 -17.03 12.43
CA ALA A 108 -22.09 -17.06 13.83
C ALA A 108 -20.87 -17.96 14.07
N LYS A 109 -20.70 -19.05 13.29
CA LYS A 109 -19.56 -19.96 13.41
C LYS A 109 -18.29 -19.28 12.88
N ALA A 110 -18.36 -18.70 11.69
CA ALA A 110 -17.26 -17.93 11.10
C ALA A 110 -16.84 -16.78 12.02
N ARG A 111 -17.82 -16.02 12.52
CA ARG A 111 -17.60 -14.94 13.48
C ARG A 111 -16.88 -15.41 14.74
N SER A 112 -17.31 -16.53 15.33
CA SER A 112 -16.69 -17.06 16.55
C SER A 112 -15.24 -17.50 16.31
N ALA A 113 -14.95 -18.14 15.17
CA ALA A 113 -13.59 -18.52 14.80
C ALA A 113 -12.67 -17.29 14.61
N VAL A 114 -13.19 -16.24 13.96
CA VAL A 114 -12.45 -14.98 13.78
C VAL A 114 -12.17 -14.31 15.11
N VAL A 115 -13.16 -14.26 16.02
CA VAL A 115 -12.95 -13.69 17.36
C VAL A 115 -11.87 -14.46 18.14
N ALA A 116 -11.87 -15.80 18.05
CA ALA A 116 -10.83 -16.62 18.68
C ALA A 116 -9.44 -16.28 18.11
N TYR A 117 -9.30 -16.22 16.79
CA TYR A 117 -8.04 -15.82 16.14
C TYR A 117 -7.59 -14.41 16.55
N LEU A 118 -8.49 -13.43 16.56
CA LEU A 118 -8.14 -12.05 16.93
C LEU A 118 -7.58 -12.00 18.36
N LEU A 119 -8.22 -12.71 19.30
CA LEU A 119 -7.76 -12.80 20.68
C LEU A 119 -6.43 -13.56 20.80
N GLU A 120 -6.24 -14.65 20.04
CA GLU A 120 -4.98 -15.40 20.00
C GLU A 120 -3.83 -14.53 19.52
N GLN A 121 -3.98 -13.80 18.41
CA GLN A 121 -2.90 -12.95 17.92
C GLN A 121 -2.65 -11.76 18.85
N ALA A 122 -3.68 -11.25 19.53
CA ALA A 122 -3.52 -10.19 20.54
C ALA A 122 -2.72 -10.66 21.77
N ASP A 123 -2.69 -11.97 22.03
CA ASP A 123 -1.90 -12.60 23.09
C ASP A 123 -0.55 -13.13 22.60
N ASN A 124 -0.30 -13.09 21.30
CA ASN A 124 0.90 -13.67 20.72
C ASN A 124 2.08 -12.72 20.92
N PRO A 125 3.06 -13.06 21.78
CA PRO A 125 4.20 -12.20 22.03
C PRO A 125 5.08 -12.03 20.79
N ALA A 126 5.01 -12.93 19.80
CA ALA A 126 5.75 -12.79 18.54
C ALA A 126 5.20 -11.66 17.64
N LEU A 127 3.99 -11.18 17.92
CA LEU A 127 3.30 -10.13 17.16
C LEU A 127 3.13 -8.82 17.94
N ASP A 128 3.70 -8.73 19.14
CA ASP A 128 3.81 -7.47 19.89
C ASP A 128 5.07 -6.74 19.41
N LEU A 129 4.96 -5.99 18.31
CA LEU A 129 6.08 -5.30 17.66
C LEU A 129 6.90 -4.41 18.60
N PRO A 130 6.31 -3.63 19.53
CA PRO A 130 7.07 -2.95 20.58
C PRO A 130 8.05 -3.83 21.35
N SER A 131 7.73 -5.11 21.54
CA SER A 131 8.52 -6.08 22.32
C SER A 131 9.21 -7.14 21.48
N THR A 132 9.13 -7.10 20.15
CA THR A 132 9.87 -8.00 19.25
C THR A 132 10.81 -7.27 18.29
N GLU A 133 10.46 -6.04 17.90
CA GLU A 133 11.17 -5.29 16.88
C GLU A 133 11.99 -4.13 17.46
N CYS A 134 13.10 -3.80 16.78
CA CYS A 134 13.94 -2.67 17.16
C CYS A 134 13.67 -1.45 16.29
N LEU A 135 13.73 -0.25 16.90
CA LEU A 135 13.70 0.99 16.13
C LEU A 135 14.99 1.20 15.31
N LYS A 136 16.12 0.78 15.87
CA LYS A 136 17.46 0.90 15.28
C LYS A 136 18.29 -0.33 15.63
N TYR A 137 18.86 -0.96 14.62
CA TYR A 137 19.79 -2.08 14.79
C TYR A 137 21.12 -1.63 15.41
N PRO A 138 21.94 -2.57 15.92
CA PRO A 138 23.24 -2.25 16.52
C PRO A 138 24.20 -1.49 15.59
N ASP A 139 24.07 -1.71 14.28
CA ASP A 139 24.84 -1.03 13.23
C ASP A 139 24.30 0.36 12.86
N GLY A 140 23.18 0.73 13.47
CA GLY A 140 22.53 2.01 13.33
C GLY A 140 21.58 2.18 12.16
N ARG A 141 21.28 1.12 11.40
CA ARG A 141 20.27 1.18 10.35
C ARG A 141 18.86 1.27 10.94
N VAL A 142 18.04 2.17 10.41
CA VAL A 142 16.59 2.19 10.62
C VAL A 142 15.98 1.17 9.67
N LEU A 143 15.12 0.30 10.18
CA LEU A 143 14.38 -0.64 9.36
C LEU A 143 13.39 0.11 8.48
N ASP A 144 13.68 0.15 7.18
CA ASP A 144 12.67 0.34 6.15
C ASP A 144 11.87 -0.96 5.90
N GLY A 145 12.09 -2.00 6.72
CA GLY A 145 11.71 -3.40 6.48
C GLY A 145 10.40 -3.88 7.09
N LEU A 146 9.54 -3.02 7.62
CA LEU A 146 8.28 -3.43 8.26
C LEU A 146 7.10 -3.57 7.29
N PHE A 147 7.38 -3.80 6.00
CA PHE A 147 6.36 -3.96 4.96
C PHE A 147 5.34 -5.04 5.33
N PHE A 148 5.81 -6.25 5.66
CA PHE A 148 4.94 -7.37 5.98
C PHE A 148 4.16 -7.17 7.29
N HIS A 149 4.78 -6.55 8.29
CA HIS A 149 4.13 -6.17 9.54
C HIS A 149 2.99 -5.18 9.32
N GLY A 150 3.22 -4.13 8.52
CA GLY A 150 2.17 -3.20 8.13
C GLY A 150 1.03 -3.88 7.36
N ALA A 151 1.35 -4.76 6.41
CA ALA A 151 0.37 -5.51 5.64
C ALA A 151 -0.53 -6.38 6.55
N TRP A 152 0.11 -7.15 7.44
CA TRP A 152 -0.58 -8.02 8.37
C TRP A 152 -1.43 -7.22 9.37
N LEU A 153 -0.88 -6.15 9.96
CA LEU A 153 -1.64 -5.34 10.92
C LEU A 153 -2.88 -4.71 10.26
N LEU A 154 -2.74 -4.22 9.02
CA LEU A 154 -3.88 -3.70 8.27
C LEU A 154 -4.94 -4.78 8.02
N ARG A 155 -4.54 -6.01 7.64
CA ARG A 155 -5.47 -7.16 7.54
C ARG A 155 -6.15 -7.48 8.87
N TYR A 156 -5.39 -7.49 9.95
CA TYR A 156 -5.90 -7.75 11.30
C TYR A 156 -6.96 -6.71 11.71
N ILE A 157 -6.70 -5.42 11.43
CA ILE A 157 -7.62 -4.30 11.66
C ILE A 157 -8.91 -4.46 10.86
N VAL A 158 -8.81 -4.82 9.57
CA VAL A 158 -9.98 -5.06 8.71
C VAL A 158 -10.82 -6.22 9.24
N SER A 159 -10.18 -7.35 9.56
CA SER A 159 -10.85 -8.52 10.15
C SER A 159 -11.58 -8.16 11.43
N TYR A 160 -10.94 -7.37 12.30
CA TYR A 160 -11.56 -6.87 13.52
C TYR A 160 -12.78 -5.99 13.23
N ASP A 161 -12.68 -5.00 12.34
CA ASP A 161 -13.78 -4.09 12.01
C ASP A 161 -15.04 -4.85 11.52
N TYR A 162 -14.87 -5.89 10.70
CA TYR A 162 -15.98 -6.71 10.20
C TYR A 162 -16.73 -7.51 11.27
N VAL A 163 -16.08 -7.88 12.38
CA VAL A 163 -16.75 -8.59 13.49
C VAL A 163 -17.00 -7.71 14.71
N ARG A 164 -16.44 -6.50 14.75
CA ARG A 164 -16.36 -5.59 15.90
C ARG A 164 -17.66 -5.40 16.66
N ALA A 165 -18.77 -5.29 15.94
CA ALA A 165 -20.11 -5.04 16.49
C ALA A 165 -20.60 -6.17 17.41
N ALA A 166 -20.09 -7.39 17.23
CA ALA A 166 -20.55 -8.56 17.96
C ALA A 166 -19.66 -8.94 19.18
N LEU A 167 -18.54 -8.24 19.38
CA LEU A 167 -17.63 -8.56 20.47
C LEU A 167 -18.09 -7.95 21.79
N ALA A 168 -17.88 -8.68 22.89
CA ALA A 168 -18.09 -8.15 24.22
C ALA A 168 -17.09 -7.00 24.52
N PRO A 169 -17.47 -5.99 25.33
CA PRO A 169 -16.61 -4.83 25.61
C PRO A 169 -15.19 -5.19 26.07
N LYS A 170 -15.04 -6.21 26.93
CA LYS A 170 -13.72 -6.68 27.41
C LYS A 170 -12.85 -7.26 26.28
N GLN A 171 -13.43 -8.00 25.35
CA GLN A 171 -12.72 -8.53 24.18
C GLN A 171 -12.27 -7.38 23.27
N ARG A 172 -13.15 -6.38 23.08
CA ARG A 172 -12.84 -5.19 22.28
C ARG A 172 -11.66 -4.42 22.86
N VAL A 173 -11.68 -4.10 24.16
CA VAL A 173 -10.56 -3.40 24.84
C VAL A 173 -9.25 -4.13 24.65
N ARG A 174 -9.24 -5.46 24.78
CA ARG A 174 -8.03 -6.29 24.60
C ARG A 174 -7.47 -6.16 23.18
N ILE A 175 -8.31 -6.36 22.17
CA ILE A 175 -7.89 -6.29 20.76
C ILE A 175 -7.49 -4.86 20.37
N GLU A 176 -8.27 -3.85 20.78
CA GLU A 176 -8.01 -2.44 20.46
C GLU A 176 -6.71 -1.93 21.11
N ARG A 177 -6.37 -2.38 22.32
CA ARG A 177 -5.07 -2.12 22.95
C ARG A 177 -3.92 -2.71 22.12
N PHE A 178 -4.05 -3.97 21.71
CA PHE A 178 -3.06 -4.63 20.86
C PHE A 178 -2.87 -3.90 19.52
N ILE A 179 -3.96 -3.52 18.85
CA ILE A 179 -3.91 -2.71 17.62
C ILE A 179 -3.18 -1.39 17.89
N ARG A 180 -3.54 -0.69 18.98
CA ARG A 180 -2.94 0.60 19.32
C ARG A 180 -1.44 0.50 19.55
N HIS A 181 -0.98 -0.51 20.29
CA HIS A 181 0.43 -0.72 20.60
C HIS A 181 1.27 -0.90 19.33
N ASN A 182 0.82 -1.79 18.45
CA ASN A 182 1.49 -2.05 17.18
C ASN A 182 1.41 -0.83 16.22
N ALA A 183 0.28 -0.13 16.19
CA ALA A 183 0.10 1.04 15.36
C ALA A 183 1.03 2.20 15.78
N TYR A 184 1.16 2.49 17.06
CA TYR A 184 2.09 3.52 17.53
C TYR A 184 3.55 3.13 17.31
N PHE A 185 3.89 1.85 17.43
CA PHE A 185 5.23 1.39 17.08
C PHE A 185 5.55 1.68 15.60
N LEU A 186 4.65 1.31 14.68
CA LEU A 186 4.81 1.61 13.25
C LEU A 186 4.85 3.12 12.98
N ALA A 187 4.01 3.92 13.65
CA ALA A 187 4.01 5.37 13.51
C ALA A 187 5.33 5.99 13.98
N VAL A 188 5.86 5.58 15.14
CA VAL A 188 7.16 6.04 15.64
C VAL A 188 8.29 5.60 14.72
N MET A 189 8.25 4.39 14.17
CA MET A 189 9.22 3.91 13.20
C MET A 189 9.25 4.75 11.93
N SER A 190 8.08 5.01 11.36
CA SER A 190 7.93 5.87 10.19
C SER A 190 8.40 7.29 10.49
N ASP A 191 7.97 7.86 11.61
CA ASP A 191 8.29 9.23 11.99
C ASP A 191 9.77 9.41 12.35
N LYS A 192 10.40 8.43 13.00
CA LYS A 192 11.82 8.47 13.35
C LYS A 192 12.71 8.46 12.12
N GLY A 193 12.43 7.57 11.17
CA GLY A 193 13.20 7.51 9.92
C GLY A 193 13.13 8.82 9.13
N LEU A 194 11.96 9.45 9.12
CA LEU A 194 11.77 10.76 8.47
C LEU A 194 12.33 11.93 9.27
N ALA A 195 12.32 11.88 10.61
CA ALA A 195 12.92 12.91 11.45
C ALA A 195 14.46 12.94 11.35
N ASP A 196 15.09 11.83 10.97
CA ASP A 196 16.52 11.80 10.66
C ASP A 196 16.86 12.60 9.39
N VAL A 197 15.91 12.74 8.47
CA VAL A 197 16.03 13.59 7.27
C VAL A 197 15.56 15.02 7.54
N PHE A 198 14.42 15.16 8.22
CA PHE A 198 13.77 16.42 8.52
C PHE A 198 13.56 16.58 10.03
N PRO A 199 14.60 16.96 10.81
CA PRO A 199 14.52 17.04 12.27
C PRO A 199 13.43 17.97 12.79
N LEU A 200 12.99 18.95 12.00
CA LEU A 200 11.95 19.91 12.40
C LEU A 200 10.60 19.69 11.68
N ARG A 201 10.39 18.54 11.00
CA ARG A 201 9.14 18.25 10.27
C ARG A 201 7.87 18.34 11.13
N LEU A 202 7.96 17.94 12.40
CA LEU A 202 6.81 18.00 13.32
C LEU A 202 6.38 19.44 13.65
N SER A 203 7.26 20.42 13.41
CA SER A 203 6.95 21.86 13.49
C SER A 203 6.59 22.49 12.13
N GLY A 204 6.45 21.67 11.08
CA GLY A 204 6.22 22.13 9.70
C GLY A 204 7.45 22.73 9.03
N ASN A 205 8.63 22.66 9.66
CA ASN A 205 9.86 23.22 9.11
C ASN A 205 10.69 22.14 8.39
N TYR A 206 10.59 22.13 7.07
CA TYR A 206 11.35 21.25 6.18
C TYR A 206 12.61 21.91 5.60
N GLN A 207 12.92 23.15 6.01
CA GLN A 207 14.17 23.83 5.64
C GLN A 207 15.36 23.26 6.41
N ALA A 208 15.14 22.87 7.66
CA ALA A 208 16.11 22.14 8.45
C ALA A 208 16.12 20.67 8.03
N ARG A 209 17.07 20.32 7.16
CA ARG A 209 17.32 18.95 6.72
C ARG A 209 18.69 18.46 7.18
N ARG A 210 18.76 17.22 7.63
CA ARG A 210 19.99 16.50 7.94
C ARG A 210 20.27 15.54 6.77
N GLY A 211 21.53 15.47 6.33
CA GLY A 211 21.90 14.81 5.09
C GLY A 211 21.91 15.77 3.88
N ALA A 212 22.71 15.44 2.87
CA ALA A 212 22.85 16.23 1.66
C ALA A 212 21.90 15.73 0.56
N ALA A 213 21.64 16.57 -0.45
CA ALA A 213 21.01 16.15 -1.71
C ALA A 213 21.84 15.10 -2.49
N LYS A 214 23.01 14.76 -1.96
CA LYS A 214 23.97 13.75 -2.41
C LYS A 214 24.21 12.80 -1.24
N PRO A 215 24.41 11.49 -1.47
CA PRO A 215 24.77 10.54 -0.43
C PRO A 215 25.89 11.05 0.48
N ALA A 216 25.69 10.97 1.79
CA ALA A 216 26.65 11.36 2.82
C ALA A 216 27.56 10.19 3.25
N SER A 217 27.24 8.94 2.86
CA SER A 217 28.04 7.75 3.16
C SER A 217 28.14 6.81 1.95
N GLU A 218 29.11 5.89 1.95
CA GLU A 218 29.20 4.84 0.91
C GLU A 218 27.96 3.95 0.85
N SER A 219 27.29 3.69 1.97
CA SER A 219 26.05 2.90 2.03
C SER A 219 24.84 3.66 1.47
N GLU A 220 24.76 4.97 1.67
CA GLU A 220 23.77 5.81 0.97
C GLU A 220 24.13 5.93 -0.51
N THR A 221 25.44 5.90 -0.81
CA THR A 221 25.90 5.91 -2.19
C THR A 221 25.52 4.60 -2.87
N TRP A 222 25.57 3.46 -2.16
CA TRP A 222 25.22 2.12 -2.65
C TRP A 222 23.82 2.08 -3.28
N TRP A 223 22.82 2.70 -2.65
CA TRP A 223 21.45 2.82 -3.18
C TRP A 223 21.34 3.75 -4.40
N THR A 224 22.29 4.66 -4.60
CA THR A 224 22.37 5.53 -5.79
C THR A 224 23.32 5.01 -6.87
N LYS A 225 23.98 3.86 -6.65
CA LYS A 225 25.18 3.45 -7.38
C LYS A 225 25.03 2.24 -8.29
N ARG A 226 23.97 1.45 -8.19
CA ARG A 226 23.87 0.22 -8.97
C ARG A 226 22.55 0.17 -9.70
N TYR A 227 22.67 0.26 -11.00
CA TYR A 227 21.63 -0.08 -11.96
C TYR A 227 22.03 -1.41 -12.55
N ASP A 228 21.07 -2.16 -13.09
CA ASP A 228 21.40 -3.29 -13.95
C ASP A 228 22.01 -2.75 -15.26
N THR A 229 23.33 -2.62 -15.26
CA THR A 229 24.10 -2.09 -16.39
C THR A 229 24.45 -3.17 -17.41
N THR A 230 24.31 -4.43 -17.01
CA THR A 230 24.66 -5.60 -17.84
C THR A 230 23.45 -6.21 -18.55
N GLY A 231 22.23 -5.92 -18.09
CA GLY A 231 20.97 -6.46 -18.59
C GLY A 231 20.67 -7.87 -18.09
N ASP A 232 21.28 -8.32 -16.98
CA ASP A 232 21.12 -9.67 -16.44
C ASP A 232 20.00 -9.82 -15.40
N CYS A 233 19.25 -8.73 -15.18
CA CYS A 233 18.14 -8.62 -14.24
C CYS A 233 18.55 -8.68 -12.77
N ARG A 234 19.83 -8.48 -12.47
CA ARG A 234 20.37 -8.42 -11.13
C ARG A 234 21.08 -7.08 -10.95
N VAL A 235 21.12 -6.67 -9.70
CA VAL A 235 21.87 -5.48 -9.29
C VAL A 235 22.93 -5.99 -8.31
N ASP A 236 24.10 -6.34 -8.83
CA ASP A 236 25.14 -7.05 -8.07
C ASP A 236 26.55 -6.46 -8.29
N ALA A 237 27.59 -7.27 -8.09
CA ALA A 237 28.98 -6.82 -8.22
C ALA A 237 29.46 -6.71 -9.68
N SER A 238 28.69 -7.24 -10.64
CA SER A 238 28.97 -7.13 -12.07
C SER A 238 28.57 -5.78 -12.66
N ASP A 239 27.76 -5.00 -11.95
CA ASP A 239 27.28 -3.70 -12.41
C ASP A 239 28.26 -2.55 -12.19
N GLU A 240 28.23 -1.57 -13.11
CA GLU A 240 29.02 -0.36 -12.97
C GLU A 240 28.56 0.47 -11.76
N VAL A 241 29.52 0.82 -10.92
CA VAL A 241 29.29 1.64 -9.73
C VAL A 241 29.44 3.12 -10.11
N ALA A 242 28.35 3.77 -10.51
CA ALA A 242 28.35 5.18 -10.89
C ALA A 242 27.21 5.97 -10.24
N ALA A 243 27.52 7.13 -9.67
CA ALA A 243 26.52 8.05 -9.15
C ALA A 243 25.95 8.90 -10.31
N LEU A 244 24.86 8.42 -10.91
CA LEU A 244 24.21 9.05 -12.06
C LEU A 244 22.90 9.74 -11.63
N PRO A 245 22.52 10.87 -12.27
CA PRO A 245 21.19 11.43 -12.05
C PRO A 245 20.12 10.47 -12.56
N VAL A 246 19.11 10.20 -11.74
CA VAL A 246 17.94 9.40 -12.13
C VAL A 246 16.77 10.31 -12.41
N TYR A 247 16.00 9.97 -13.43
CA TYR A 247 14.78 10.66 -13.81
C TYR A 247 13.62 9.67 -13.73
N ALA A 248 12.42 10.17 -13.42
CA ALA A 248 11.25 9.32 -13.23
C ALA A 248 10.94 8.46 -14.48
N TYR A 249 11.20 9.01 -15.67
CA TYR A 249 10.95 8.35 -16.94
C TYR A 249 11.64 9.10 -18.09
N VAL A 250 11.54 8.53 -19.29
CA VAL A 250 11.85 9.16 -20.58
C VAL A 250 10.55 9.24 -21.41
N ARG A 251 10.30 10.37 -22.07
CA ARG A 251 9.16 10.54 -22.97
C ARG A 251 9.44 9.91 -24.34
N ALA A 252 8.39 9.74 -25.14
CA ALA A 252 8.50 9.22 -26.51
C ALA A 252 9.38 10.08 -27.45
N ASP A 253 9.59 11.36 -27.15
CA ASP A 253 10.51 12.23 -27.88
C ASP A 253 11.96 12.14 -27.39
N GLY A 254 12.25 11.27 -26.41
CA GLY A 254 13.56 11.12 -25.77
C GLY A 254 13.84 12.14 -24.67
N SER A 255 12.95 13.10 -24.41
CA SER A 255 13.13 14.06 -23.33
C SER A 255 12.98 13.39 -21.96
N LEU A 256 13.82 13.81 -21.01
CA LEU A 256 13.80 13.29 -19.65
C LEU A 256 12.61 13.85 -18.86
N GLY A 257 12.04 13.02 -18.00
CA GLY A 257 11.04 13.40 -17.00
C GLY A 257 11.62 14.26 -15.89
N PRO A 258 10.91 14.43 -14.76
CA PRO A 258 11.47 15.07 -13.58
C PRO A 258 12.66 14.29 -13.03
N ARG A 259 13.68 15.00 -12.56
CA ARG A 259 14.80 14.39 -11.83
C ARG A 259 14.31 13.91 -10.48
N LEU A 260 14.66 12.68 -10.13
CA LEU A 260 14.27 12.09 -8.86
C LEU A 260 15.12 12.62 -7.71
N SER A 261 14.44 12.96 -6.62
CA SER A 261 15.02 13.40 -5.37
C SER A 261 15.42 12.22 -4.49
N VAL A 262 16.53 12.31 -3.77
CA VAL A 262 16.86 11.33 -2.72
C VAL A 262 15.79 11.28 -1.62
N LEU A 263 15.06 12.39 -1.41
CA LEU A 263 13.97 12.46 -0.44
C LEU A 263 12.85 11.46 -0.74
N SER A 264 12.60 11.20 -2.03
CA SER A 264 11.51 10.30 -2.39
C SER A 264 11.76 8.86 -1.94
N GLN A 265 13.00 8.48 -1.65
CA GLN A 265 13.33 7.16 -1.11
C GLN A 265 12.77 6.96 0.31
N TYR A 266 12.47 8.04 1.04
CA TYR A 266 11.86 7.97 2.37
C TYR A 266 10.33 7.99 2.34
N TYR A 267 9.74 8.20 1.16
CA TYR A 267 8.29 8.18 0.93
C TYR A 267 7.99 7.10 -0.11
N ASN A 268 8.09 5.86 0.36
CA ASN A 268 8.11 4.65 -0.44
C ASN A 268 7.00 3.66 -0.02
N ASN A 269 6.84 2.60 -0.79
CA ASN A 269 5.81 1.59 -0.63
C ASN A 269 5.83 0.90 0.74
N ARG A 270 7.02 0.72 1.34
CA ARG A 270 7.21 0.06 2.66
C ARG A 270 6.74 0.94 3.80
N ARG A 271 6.95 2.25 3.70
CA ARG A 271 6.43 3.20 4.68
C ARG A 271 4.97 3.54 4.43
N SER A 272 4.53 3.57 3.18
CA SER A 272 3.12 3.77 2.84
C SER A 272 2.24 2.69 3.47
N ILE A 273 2.62 1.40 3.37
CA ILE A 273 1.82 0.33 3.95
C ILE A 273 1.76 0.40 5.48
N ALA A 274 2.88 0.71 6.14
CA ALA A 274 2.89 0.93 7.59
C ALA A 274 1.98 2.11 7.97
N THR A 275 2.05 3.19 7.18
CA THR A 275 1.21 4.39 7.34
C THR A 275 -0.26 4.11 7.11
N ALA A 276 -0.62 3.32 6.11
CA ALA A 276 -1.99 2.88 5.89
C ALA A 276 -2.50 2.06 7.10
N ALA A 277 -1.67 1.16 7.64
CA ALA A 277 -2.01 0.36 8.82
C ALA A 277 -2.26 1.22 10.08
N PHE A 278 -1.30 2.06 10.47
CA PHE A 278 -1.48 2.89 11.68
C PHE A 278 -2.49 4.03 11.47
N GLY A 279 -2.65 4.54 10.25
CA GLY A 279 -3.70 5.49 9.91
C GLY A 279 -5.09 4.88 10.02
N ALA A 280 -5.28 3.66 9.51
CA ALA A 280 -6.51 2.90 9.67
C ALA A 280 -6.80 2.58 11.14
N ALA A 281 -5.79 2.19 11.91
CA ALA A 281 -5.92 2.03 13.36
C ALA A 281 -6.38 3.34 14.03
N GLY A 282 -5.80 4.49 13.63
CA GLY A 282 -6.20 5.79 14.12
C GLY A 282 -7.68 6.09 13.88
N VAL A 283 -8.19 5.84 12.68
CA VAL A 283 -9.62 6.03 12.35
C VAL A 283 -10.50 5.04 13.14
N LEU A 284 -10.13 3.75 13.17
CA LEU A 284 -10.85 2.70 13.89
C LEU A 284 -11.01 3.00 15.40
N LEU A 285 -9.92 3.49 16.00
CA LEU A 285 -9.83 3.73 17.44
C LEU A 285 -10.21 5.16 17.84
N ALA A 286 -10.58 6.01 16.88
CA ALA A 286 -10.75 7.45 17.07
C ALA A 286 -9.54 8.11 17.75
N ASP A 287 -8.32 7.68 17.38
CA ASP A 287 -7.06 8.20 17.89
C ASP A 287 -6.53 9.32 16.97
N PRO A 288 -6.62 10.61 17.38
CA PRO A 288 -6.23 11.73 16.53
C PRO A 288 -4.72 11.84 16.32
N VAL A 289 -3.89 11.23 17.19
CA VAL A 289 -2.43 11.27 17.06
C VAL A 289 -1.99 10.37 15.92
N LEU A 290 -2.52 9.14 15.86
CA LEU A 290 -2.27 8.21 14.76
C LEU A 290 -2.81 8.75 13.43
N VAL A 291 -4.03 9.31 13.43
CA VAL A 291 -4.61 9.98 12.25
C VAL A 291 -3.73 11.15 11.79
N GLY A 292 -3.30 12.01 12.72
CA GLY A 292 -2.45 13.16 12.41
C GLY A 292 -1.09 12.76 11.85
N SER A 293 -0.47 11.70 12.38
CA SER A 293 0.78 11.15 11.84
C SER A 293 0.59 10.61 10.43
N ALA A 294 -0.48 9.85 10.18
CA ALA A 294 -0.73 9.23 8.89
C ALA A 294 -1.03 10.28 7.79
N LYS A 295 -1.85 11.29 8.11
CA LYS A 295 -2.13 12.42 7.22
C LYS A 295 -0.85 13.16 6.87
N ARG A 296 -0.02 13.47 7.86
CA ARG A 296 1.27 14.15 7.65
C ARG A 296 2.16 13.37 6.70
N TYR A 297 2.30 12.05 6.86
CA TYR A 297 3.08 11.23 5.93
C TYR A 297 2.60 11.37 4.48
N PHE A 298 1.30 11.21 4.21
CA PHE A 298 0.80 11.27 2.83
C PHE A 298 0.79 12.70 2.25
N MET A 299 0.58 13.73 3.07
CA MET A 299 0.73 15.13 2.65
C MET A 299 2.19 15.45 2.29
N GLU A 300 3.14 14.94 3.06
CA GLU A 300 4.56 15.05 2.75
C GLU A 300 4.97 14.22 1.53
N TRP A 301 4.43 13.01 1.34
CA TRP A 301 4.62 12.23 0.11
C TRP A 301 4.16 13.01 -1.12
N LEU A 302 3.00 13.68 -1.06
CA LEU A 302 2.55 14.59 -2.13
C LEU A 302 3.50 15.78 -2.34
N ALA A 303 4.06 16.34 -1.29
CA ALA A 303 5.00 17.46 -1.38
C ALA A 303 6.39 17.02 -1.92
N TYR A 304 6.92 15.88 -1.51
CA TYR A 304 8.34 15.55 -1.70
C TYR A 304 8.60 14.31 -2.56
N SER A 305 7.58 13.50 -2.85
CA SER A 305 7.68 12.29 -3.66
C SER A 305 6.79 12.30 -4.91
N VAL A 306 5.77 13.17 -4.97
CA VAL A 306 4.98 13.39 -6.20
C VAL A 306 5.53 14.60 -6.96
N TYR A 307 5.60 14.50 -8.28
CA TYR A 307 6.03 15.57 -9.18
C TYR A 307 4.84 16.29 -9.84
N PRO A 308 5.04 17.49 -10.41
CA PRO A 308 3.92 18.28 -10.95
C PRO A 308 3.18 17.65 -12.14
N ASP A 309 3.73 16.60 -12.75
CA ASP A 309 3.10 15.81 -13.81
C ASP A 309 2.41 14.53 -13.28
N GLY A 310 2.36 14.35 -11.95
CA GLY A 310 1.80 13.20 -11.26
C GLY A 310 2.70 11.96 -11.23
N SER A 311 3.92 12.01 -11.78
CA SER A 311 4.88 10.92 -11.60
C SER A 311 5.32 10.81 -10.14
N LEU A 312 5.77 9.62 -9.74
CA LEU A 312 6.06 9.27 -8.35
C LEU A 312 7.56 9.06 -8.15
N GLY A 313 8.00 9.26 -6.92
CA GLY A 313 9.35 8.98 -6.46
C GLY A 313 9.79 7.54 -6.62
N GLU A 314 8.85 6.61 -6.48
CA GLU A 314 9.03 5.17 -6.70
C GLU A 314 9.50 4.84 -8.13
N TYR A 315 9.34 5.76 -9.08
CA TYR A 315 9.82 5.55 -10.44
C TYR A 315 11.36 5.46 -10.52
N ALA A 316 12.06 5.77 -9.43
CA ALA A 316 13.48 5.45 -9.26
C ALA A 316 13.79 3.97 -9.46
N ARG A 317 12.77 3.12 -9.24
CA ARG A 317 12.86 1.66 -9.30
C ARG A 317 12.45 1.10 -10.65
N ASN A 318 12.05 1.94 -11.61
CA ASN A 318 11.75 1.45 -12.95
C ASN A 318 12.99 0.77 -13.56
N GLY A 319 12.86 -0.48 -14.00
CA GLY A 319 13.96 -1.32 -14.44
C GLY A 319 14.49 -2.31 -13.37
N ASP A 320 14.12 -2.15 -12.09
CA ASP A 320 14.42 -3.15 -11.05
C ASP A 320 13.91 -4.53 -11.52
N TYR A 321 14.73 -5.57 -11.35
CA TYR A 321 14.40 -6.96 -11.73
C TYR A 321 14.06 -7.16 -13.22
N CYS A 322 14.59 -6.31 -14.12
CA CYS A 322 14.21 -6.26 -15.54
C CYS A 322 12.74 -5.95 -15.79
N ILE A 323 12.05 -5.28 -14.87
CA ILE A 323 10.67 -4.84 -15.08
C ILE A 323 10.69 -3.33 -15.35
N PRO A 324 10.47 -2.90 -16.61
CA PRO A 324 10.40 -1.48 -16.96
C PRO A 324 9.45 -0.69 -16.06
N GLY A 325 8.30 -1.28 -15.74
CA GLY A 325 7.26 -0.68 -14.92
C GLY A 325 7.41 -0.87 -13.41
N GLN A 326 8.55 -1.34 -12.90
CA GLN A 326 8.65 -1.76 -11.51
C GLN A 326 8.38 -0.64 -10.50
N GLY A 327 8.80 0.59 -10.80
CA GLY A 327 8.48 1.77 -10.00
C GLY A 327 7.01 2.17 -10.07
N ALA A 328 6.32 1.92 -11.18
CA ALA A 328 4.87 2.07 -11.26
C ALA A 328 4.14 1.03 -10.40
N ILE A 329 4.63 -0.22 -10.40
CA ILE A 329 4.13 -1.30 -9.54
C ILE A 329 4.30 -0.95 -8.06
N TYR A 330 5.50 -0.56 -7.63
CA TYR A 330 5.73 -0.15 -6.24
C TYR A 330 4.97 1.13 -5.87
N GLY A 331 4.93 2.11 -6.77
CA GLY A 331 4.17 3.35 -6.60
C GLY A 331 2.67 3.13 -6.44
N SER A 332 2.12 2.04 -6.96
CA SER A 332 0.71 1.68 -6.75
C SER A 332 0.37 1.46 -5.27
N ALA A 333 1.33 1.03 -4.44
CA ALA A 333 1.17 0.89 -3.01
C ALA A 333 1.04 2.24 -2.30
N ASP A 334 1.80 3.27 -2.74
CA ASP A 334 1.65 4.62 -2.22
C ASP A 334 0.27 5.18 -2.55
N LEU A 335 -0.17 5.00 -3.80
CA LEU A 335 -1.48 5.44 -4.27
C LEU A 335 -2.61 4.77 -3.49
N GLN A 336 -2.54 3.46 -3.30
CA GLN A 336 -3.54 2.70 -2.55
C GLN A 336 -3.53 3.05 -1.06
N GLY A 337 -2.36 3.23 -0.44
CA GLY A 337 -2.27 3.66 0.96
C GLY A 337 -2.90 5.03 1.18
N ALA A 338 -2.59 5.99 0.30
CA ALA A 338 -3.14 7.33 0.36
C ALA A 338 -4.67 7.35 0.10
N ALA A 339 -5.12 6.62 -0.93
CA ALA A 339 -6.54 6.51 -1.27
C ALA A 339 -7.35 5.79 -0.18
N LEU A 340 -6.79 4.74 0.43
CA LEU A 340 -7.38 4.04 1.55
C LEU A 340 -7.58 4.98 2.73
N LEU A 341 -6.52 5.63 3.22
CA LEU A 341 -6.64 6.55 4.34
C LEU A 341 -7.63 7.69 4.04
N ALA A 342 -7.57 8.26 2.83
CA ALA A 342 -8.49 9.30 2.40
C ALA A 342 -9.96 8.83 2.42
N SER A 343 -10.20 7.56 2.04
CA SER A 343 -11.53 6.94 2.11
C SER A 343 -12.01 6.75 3.54
N LEU A 344 -11.17 6.20 4.41
CA LEU A 344 -11.51 5.97 5.82
C LEU A 344 -11.82 7.30 6.52
N LEU A 345 -11.03 8.34 6.27
CA LEU A 345 -11.26 9.69 6.79
C LEU A 345 -12.56 10.31 6.25
N ALA A 346 -12.79 10.23 4.93
CA ALA A 346 -13.96 10.82 4.31
C ALA A 346 -15.28 10.19 4.81
N ARG A 347 -15.26 8.89 5.13
CA ARG A 347 -16.39 8.17 5.76
C ARG A 347 -16.72 8.71 7.16
N GLN A 348 -15.74 9.26 7.86
CA GLN A 348 -15.91 9.94 9.15
C GLN A 348 -16.12 11.46 8.99
N GLY A 349 -16.33 11.95 7.77
CA GLY A 349 -16.52 13.37 7.48
C GLY A 349 -15.23 14.20 7.36
N ASP A 350 -14.05 13.61 7.51
CA ASP A 350 -12.77 14.29 7.28
C ASP A 350 -12.34 14.13 5.81
N ARG A 351 -12.56 15.18 5.01
CA ARG A 351 -12.16 15.21 3.59
C ARG A 351 -10.79 15.83 3.35
N SER A 352 -10.08 16.22 4.41
CA SER A 352 -8.86 17.03 4.28
C SER A 352 -7.77 16.37 3.45
N LEU A 353 -7.64 15.03 3.45
CA LEU A 353 -6.65 14.36 2.62
C LEU A 353 -7.08 14.24 1.15
N VAL A 354 -8.38 14.10 0.86
CA VAL A 354 -8.93 14.11 -0.51
C VAL A 354 -8.76 15.48 -1.14
N GLU A 355 -9.00 16.54 -0.36
CA GLU A 355 -8.97 17.94 -0.80
C GLU A 355 -7.58 18.57 -0.74
N PHE A 356 -6.63 17.91 -0.07
CA PHE A 356 -5.26 18.40 0.02
C PHE A 356 -4.64 18.49 -1.36
N SER A 357 -4.11 19.68 -1.66
CA SER A 357 -3.24 19.89 -2.80
C SER A 357 -2.07 20.77 -2.37
N THR A 358 -0.91 20.58 -2.99
CA THR A 358 0.29 21.33 -2.64
C THR A 358 1.12 21.68 -3.87
N ARG A 359 1.74 22.86 -3.82
CA ARG A 359 2.78 23.27 -4.78
C ARG A 359 4.18 23.15 -4.18
N GLU A 360 4.26 22.87 -2.88
CA GLU A 360 5.52 22.72 -2.17
C GLU A 360 6.30 21.53 -2.70
N GLY A 361 7.61 21.59 -2.53
CA GLY A 361 8.51 20.52 -2.88
C GLY A 361 9.95 20.91 -2.63
N LEU A 362 10.84 19.94 -2.81
CA LEU A 362 12.27 20.10 -2.67
C LEU A 362 12.96 19.28 -3.75
N PHE A 363 14.11 19.77 -4.20
CA PHE A 363 14.97 19.10 -5.18
C PHE A 363 14.26 18.75 -6.50
N GLY A 364 13.32 19.60 -6.93
CA GLY A 364 12.65 19.49 -8.23
C GLY A 364 11.25 18.89 -8.16
N SER A 365 10.76 18.50 -6.98
CA SER A 365 9.37 18.05 -6.81
C SER A 365 8.36 19.21 -6.75
N GLU A 366 8.81 20.45 -6.57
CA GLU A 366 7.94 21.63 -6.44
C GLU A 366 7.20 22.01 -7.75
N SER A 367 5.94 22.43 -7.63
CA SER A 367 5.15 22.89 -8.79
C SER A 367 5.44 24.36 -9.09
N ARG A 368 6.34 24.63 -10.04
CA ARG A 368 6.73 25.99 -10.48
C ARG A 368 5.87 26.51 -11.64
N GLY A 369 5.75 27.85 -11.74
CA GLY A 369 5.05 28.52 -12.83
C GLY A 369 3.63 28.00 -13.02
N ASN A 370 3.29 27.58 -14.24
CA ASN A 370 1.95 27.12 -14.62
C ASN A 370 1.70 25.62 -14.35
N ALA A 371 2.65 24.90 -13.72
CA ALA A 371 2.45 23.49 -13.40
C ALA A 371 1.27 23.30 -12.44
N ALA A 372 0.55 22.17 -12.54
CA ALA A 372 -0.57 21.89 -11.65
C ALA A 372 -0.10 21.72 -10.19
N PRO A 373 -0.92 22.08 -9.19
CA PRO A 373 -0.68 21.62 -7.83
C PRO A 373 -0.82 20.09 -7.78
N LYS A 374 -0.05 19.47 -6.90
CA LYS A 374 -0.04 18.02 -6.71
C LYS A 374 -1.15 17.60 -5.78
N SER A 375 -1.76 16.45 -6.06
CA SER A 375 -2.87 15.88 -5.30
C SER A 375 -2.92 14.37 -5.51
N ILE A 376 -3.67 13.66 -4.66
CA ILE A 376 -3.91 12.21 -4.83
C ILE A 376 -4.57 11.96 -6.19
N ALA A 377 -5.56 12.79 -6.58
CA ALA A 377 -6.24 12.66 -7.86
C ALA A 377 -5.29 12.80 -9.06
N LEU A 378 -4.35 13.77 -9.02
CA LEU A 378 -3.34 13.92 -10.07
C LEU A 378 -2.46 12.66 -10.18
N ALA A 379 -1.95 12.18 -9.05
CA ALA A 379 -1.07 11.01 -9.00
C ALA A 379 -1.77 9.74 -9.51
N ILE A 380 -3.00 9.47 -9.06
CA ILE A 380 -3.79 8.33 -9.52
C ILE A 380 -4.10 8.48 -11.02
N ASN A 381 -4.53 9.67 -11.47
CA ASN A 381 -4.83 9.86 -12.89
C ASN A 381 -3.61 9.63 -13.78
N THR A 382 -2.43 10.10 -13.37
CA THR A 382 -1.18 9.84 -14.11
C THR A 382 -0.87 8.34 -14.19
N TYR A 383 -1.02 7.60 -13.08
CA TYR A 383 -0.87 6.15 -13.09
C TYR A 383 -1.92 5.47 -14.00
N ILE A 384 -3.20 5.85 -13.91
CA ILE A 384 -4.27 5.31 -14.75
C ILE A 384 -4.01 5.57 -16.25
N GLU A 385 -3.56 6.77 -16.63
CA GLU A 385 -3.22 7.08 -18.02
C GLU A 385 -2.02 6.29 -18.53
N LEU A 386 -1.03 6.04 -17.66
CA LEU A 386 0.16 5.24 -17.98
C LEU A 386 -0.22 3.79 -18.28
N ILE A 387 -0.99 3.19 -17.38
CA ILE A 387 -1.37 1.78 -17.49
C ILE A 387 -2.45 1.53 -18.57
N ARG A 388 -3.12 2.59 -19.03
CA ARG A 388 -4.03 2.58 -20.21
C ARG A 388 -3.29 2.74 -21.53
N GLY A 389 -1.97 3.00 -21.50
CA GLY A 389 -1.18 3.32 -22.69
C GLY A 389 -1.49 4.69 -23.31
N ARG A 390 -2.33 5.52 -22.67
CA ARG A 390 -2.60 6.90 -23.11
C ARG A 390 -1.44 7.84 -22.82
N ARG A 391 -0.63 7.47 -21.82
CA ARG A 391 0.64 8.11 -21.49
C ARG A 391 1.76 7.12 -21.73
N VAL A 392 2.60 7.40 -22.73
CA VAL A 392 3.72 6.52 -23.11
C VAL A 392 5.01 7.06 -22.50
N TRP A 393 5.51 6.33 -21.51
CA TRP A 393 6.75 6.61 -20.81
C TRP A 393 7.64 5.37 -20.82
N PHE A 394 8.94 5.60 -20.87
CA PHE A 394 9.98 4.56 -20.83
C PHE A 394 10.79 4.72 -19.56
N PHE A 395 11.33 3.63 -19.02
CA PHE A 395 12.20 3.76 -17.86
C PHE A 395 13.50 4.47 -18.25
N HIS A 396 14.03 5.25 -17.33
CA HIS A 396 15.29 5.94 -17.55
C HIS A 396 16.46 4.97 -17.36
N GLN A 397 17.32 4.88 -18.38
CA GLN A 397 18.54 4.08 -18.41
C GLN A 397 19.74 5.00 -18.19
N PRO A 398 20.09 5.37 -16.94
CA PRO A 398 21.12 6.38 -16.67
C PRO A 398 22.49 6.02 -17.26
N TRP A 399 22.78 4.74 -17.43
CA TRP A 399 24.05 4.25 -18.00
C TRP A 399 24.12 4.35 -19.53
N ARG A 400 23.01 4.68 -20.23
CA ARG A 400 22.99 4.81 -21.69
C ARG A 400 23.06 6.27 -22.13
N ALA A 401 24.01 6.57 -23.00
CA ALA A 401 24.09 7.88 -23.66
C ALA A 401 22.85 8.20 -24.51
N ARG A 402 22.24 7.17 -25.11
CA ARG A 402 20.97 7.24 -25.85
C ARG A 402 19.97 6.28 -25.23
N GLN A 403 18.81 6.82 -24.83
CA GLN A 403 17.72 6.05 -24.25
C GLN A 403 17.09 5.12 -25.30
N ASP A 404 16.70 3.92 -24.88
CA ASP A 404 16.03 2.93 -25.72
C ASP A 404 14.52 3.00 -25.49
N LEU A 405 13.84 3.58 -26.48
CA LEU A 405 12.41 3.85 -26.46
C LEU A 405 11.60 2.71 -27.11
N SER A 406 12.10 1.48 -27.07
CA SER A 406 11.37 0.30 -27.52
C SER A 406 10.25 -0.07 -26.54
N ALA A 407 9.25 -0.80 -27.05
CA ALA A 407 8.13 -1.28 -26.24
C ALA A 407 8.60 -2.14 -25.04
N ALA A 408 9.74 -2.83 -25.17
CA ALA A 408 10.35 -3.61 -24.10
C ALA A 408 10.78 -2.76 -22.89
N ASN A 409 10.93 -1.44 -23.04
CA ASN A 409 11.29 -0.52 -21.96
C ASN A 409 10.12 0.40 -21.55
N ALA A 410 8.92 0.18 -22.09
CA ALA A 410 7.74 0.99 -21.76
C ALA A 410 7.24 0.66 -20.34
N ILE A 411 7.07 1.68 -19.50
CA ILE A 411 6.63 1.54 -18.10
C ILE A 411 5.18 1.03 -18.02
N GLY A 412 4.35 1.34 -19.02
CA GLY A 412 2.94 0.94 -19.08
C GLY A 412 2.69 -0.51 -19.51
N SER A 413 3.72 -1.36 -19.65
CA SER A 413 3.52 -2.78 -20.00
C SER A 413 2.72 -3.50 -18.92
N ARG A 414 1.75 -4.31 -19.34
CA ARG A 414 0.91 -5.13 -18.44
C ARG A 414 1.41 -6.54 -18.26
N GLU A 415 2.24 -7.00 -19.19
CA GLU A 415 2.91 -8.27 -19.08
C GLU A 415 4.27 -8.03 -18.42
N VAL A 416 4.51 -8.71 -17.30
CA VAL A 416 5.74 -8.58 -16.54
C VAL A 416 6.39 -9.94 -16.31
N HIS A 417 7.72 -9.94 -16.33
CA HIS A 417 8.55 -11.12 -16.11
C HIS A 417 9.37 -10.90 -14.83
N TYR A 418 8.86 -11.36 -13.69
CA TYR A 418 9.55 -11.18 -12.41
C TYR A 418 10.91 -11.91 -12.40
N MET A 419 11.98 -11.14 -12.16
CA MET A 419 13.37 -11.64 -12.11
C MET A 419 13.77 -12.42 -13.37
N GLY A 420 13.30 -11.98 -14.55
CA GLY A 420 13.57 -12.66 -15.81
C GLY A 420 12.90 -14.03 -15.95
N SER A 421 11.88 -14.33 -15.13
CA SER A 421 11.09 -15.55 -15.25
C SER A 421 10.59 -15.74 -16.70
N PRO A 422 10.70 -16.94 -17.28
CA PRO A 422 10.13 -17.22 -18.61
C PRO A 422 8.59 -17.17 -18.59
N GLN A 423 7.99 -17.34 -17.40
CA GLN A 423 6.56 -17.21 -17.22
C GLN A 423 6.19 -15.74 -17.00
N ALA A 424 5.42 -15.21 -17.94
CA ALA A 424 4.77 -13.91 -17.84
C ALA A 424 3.69 -13.90 -16.75
N MET A 425 3.46 -12.71 -16.17
CA MET A 425 2.35 -12.43 -15.26
C MET A 425 1.55 -11.24 -15.78
N ASP A 426 0.22 -11.27 -15.60
CA ASP A 426 -0.63 -10.10 -15.86
C ASP A 426 -0.61 -9.17 -14.64
N GLU A 427 -0.12 -7.95 -14.81
CA GLU A 427 -0.08 -6.90 -13.79
C GLU A 427 -1.47 -6.30 -13.56
N TYR A 428 -1.90 -6.20 -12.30
CA TYR A 428 -3.23 -5.66 -11.98
C TYR A 428 -3.29 -4.87 -10.67
N HIS A 429 -2.20 -4.21 -10.28
CA HIS A 429 -2.12 -3.52 -9.00
C HIS A 429 -3.15 -2.40 -8.85
N GLU A 430 -3.72 -1.86 -9.94
CA GLU A 430 -4.80 -0.88 -9.86
C GLU A 430 -6.08 -1.39 -9.18
N LEU A 431 -6.23 -2.71 -8.97
CA LEU A 431 -7.42 -3.30 -8.35
C LEU A 431 -7.77 -2.65 -7.00
N GLY A 432 -6.77 -2.39 -6.16
CA GLY A 432 -7.02 -1.78 -4.85
C GLY A 432 -7.42 -0.30 -4.89
N LEU A 433 -7.43 0.34 -6.06
CA LEU A 433 -7.99 1.68 -6.23
C LEU A 433 -9.52 1.66 -6.39
N LEU A 434 -10.10 0.53 -6.81
CA LEU A 434 -11.54 0.38 -7.04
C LEU A 434 -12.43 0.79 -5.85
N PRO A 435 -12.13 0.39 -4.58
CA PRO A 435 -12.86 0.88 -3.40
C PRO A 435 -12.97 2.41 -3.29
N HIS A 436 -12.08 3.15 -3.96
CA HIS A 436 -11.90 4.58 -3.78
C HIS A 436 -12.37 5.41 -4.98
N ALA A 437 -12.93 4.76 -6.01
CA ALA A 437 -13.37 5.43 -7.25
C ALA A 437 -14.34 6.59 -6.98
N GLY A 438 -15.25 6.43 -6.02
CA GLY A 438 -16.22 7.48 -5.65
C GLY A 438 -15.61 8.76 -5.05
N LEU A 439 -14.37 8.71 -4.55
CA LEU A 439 -13.67 9.89 -4.03
C LEU A 439 -13.08 10.76 -5.13
N PHE A 440 -12.79 10.16 -6.29
CA PHE A 440 -12.08 10.80 -7.40
C PHE A 440 -12.89 10.65 -8.70
N PRO A 441 -14.11 11.22 -8.79
CA PRO A 441 -15.03 10.98 -9.91
C PRO A 441 -14.49 11.46 -11.27
N ALA A 442 -13.52 12.38 -11.28
CA ALA A 442 -12.86 12.83 -12.50
C ALA A 442 -11.80 11.84 -13.03
N VAL A 443 -11.40 10.85 -12.23
CA VAL A 443 -10.41 9.83 -12.60
C VAL A 443 -11.16 8.56 -12.96
N PRO A 444 -10.93 7.95 -14.14
CA PRO A 444 -11.71 6.81 -14.61
C PRO A 444 -11.26 5.48 -13.96
N ILE A 445 -11.15 5.46 -12.63
CA ILE A 445 -10.67 4.31 -11.85
C ILE A 445 -11.55 3.09 -12.11
N ALA A 446 -12.86 3.21 -11.88
CA ALA A 446 -13.79 2.09 -12.04
C ALA A 446 -13.76 1.53 -13.46
N GLY A 447 -13.91 2.38 -14.49
CA GLY A 447 -13.86 1.94 -15.89
C GLY A 447 -12.52 1.29 -16.27
N THR A 448 -11.41 1.76 -15.70
CA THR A 448 -10.09 1.16 -15.93
C THR A 448 -9.97 -0.20 -15.26
N VAL A 449 -10.23 -0.29 -13.95
CA VAL A 449 -10.09 -1.54 -13.19
C VAL A 449 -11.04 -2.61 -13.74
N LEU A 450 -12.27 -2.23 -14.05
CA LEU A 450 -13.31 -3.12 -14.55
C LEU A 450 -13.20 -3.42 -16.06
N ARG A 451 -12.20 -2.86 -16.75
CA ARG A 451 -12.00 -3.03 -18.20
C ARG A 451 -13.26 -2.70 -19.02
N ASP A 452 -13.94 -1.61 -18.64
CA ASP A 452 -15.05 -1.08 -19.42
C ASP A 452 -14.52 -0.66 -20.80
N ARG A 453 -15.01 -1.27 -21.88
CA ARG A 453 -14.54 -1.02 -23.26
C ARG A 453 -14.72 0.44 -23.70
N GLN A 454 -15.55 1.23 -23.05
CA GLN A 454 -15.65 2.67 -23.32
C GLN A 454 -14.43 3.44 -22.77
N VAL A 455 -13.76 2.87 -21.78
CA VAL A 455 -12.67 3.48 -21.02
C VAL A 455 -11.34 2.79 -21.34
N PHE A 456 -11.31 1.47 -21.45
CA PHE A 456 -10.07 0.71 -21.55
C PHE A 456 -10.26 -0.60 -22.32
N ASP A 457 -9.55 -0.73 -23.44
CA ASP A 457 -9.64 -1.88 -24.36
C ASP A 457 -8.73 -3.06 -23.99
N ALA A 458 -7.99 -2.98 -22.88
CA ALA A 458 -7.17 -4.10 -22.45
C ALA A 458 -8.03 -5.28 -21.97
N ARG A 459 -7.51 -6.48 -22.20
CA ARG A 459 -8.09 -7.71 -21.67
C ARG A 459 -8.20 -7.66 -20.14
N PHE A 460 -9.13 -8.46 -19.62
CA PHE A 460 -9.19 -8.73 -18.20
C PHE A 460 -7.93 -9.54 -17.77
N PRO A 461 -7.28 -9.22 -16.64
CA PRO A 461 -6.14 -9.99 -16.14
C PRO A 461 -6.50 -11.47 -15.97
N GLY A 462 -5.59 -12.37 -16.36
CA GLY A 462 -5.81 -13.81 -16.32
C GLY A 462 -6.50 -14.39 -17.56
N ALA A 463 -7.04 -13.55 -18.46
CA ALA A 463 -7.60 -14.03 -19.74
C ALA A 463 -6.55 -14.66 -20.68
N THR A 464 -5.27 -14.52 -20.36
CA THR A 464 -4.14 -15.20 -21.01
C THR A 464 -3.86 -16.61 -20.50
N GLY A 465 -4.40 -16.96 -19.33
CA GLY A 465 -3.89 -18.08 -18.54
C GLY A 465 -2.63 -17.76 -17.73
N HIS A 466 -2.09 -16.54 -17.80
CA HIS A 466 -1.00 -16.10 -16.92
C HIS A 466 -1.51 -15.90 -15.49
N PRO A 467 -0.66 -16.14 -14.48
CA PRO A 467 -0.98 -15.74 -13.11
C PRO A 467 -1.11 -14.21 -13.02
N VAL A 468 -2.02 -13.75 -12.16
CA VAL A 468 -2.22 -12.31 -11.92
C VAL A 468 -1.28 -11.85 -10.80
N ALA A 469 -0.49 -10.82 -11.08
CA ALA A 469 0.38 -10.18 -10.11
C ALA A 469 -0.39 -9.10 -9.33
N THR A 470 -1.21 -9.52 -8.37
CA THR A 470 -1.81 -8.67 -7.33
C THR A 470 -1.77 -9.40 -6.01
N GLY A 471 -1.37 -8.74 -4.93
CA GLY A 471 -1.65 -9.26 -3.59
C GLY A 471 -1.22 -10.73 -3.35
N TYR A 472 -0.05 -11.14 -3.82
CA TYR A 472 0.40 -12.55 -3.78
C TYR A 472 -0.51 -13.53 -4.55
N GLY A 473 -1.06 -13.10 -5.69
CA GLY A 473 -1.98 -13.89 -6.52
C GLY A 473 -3.44 -13.84 -6.08
N ASN A 474 -3.80 -12.93 -5.18
CA ASN A 474 -5.18 -12.73 -4.72
C ASN A 474 -5.83 -11.53 -5.42
N TRP A 475 -7.14 -11.60 -5.61
CA TRP A 475 -7.98 -10.49 -6.10
C TRP A 475 -8.27 -9.46 -5.00
N SER A 476 -7.23 -9.01 -4.31
CA SER A 476 -7.28 -7.98 -3.28
C SER A 476 -6.42 -6.76 -3.64
N ASP A 477 -6.49 -5.74 -2.79
CA ASP A 477 -5.56 -4.62 -2.84
C ASP A 477 -4.10 -5.06 -2.65
N TYR A 478 -3.17 -4.14 -2.90
CA TYR A 478 -1.72 -4.36 -2.81
C TYR A 478 -1.28 -4.95 -1.45
N PHE A 479 -2.03 -4.63 -0.39
CA PHE A 479 -1.73 -5.02 0.98
C PHE A 479 -2.36 -6.34 1.40
N ASN A 480 -3.20 -6.94 0.53
CA ASN A 480 -4.13 -8.00 0.90
C ASN A 480 -5.05 -7.64 2.06
N ALA A 481 -5.35 -6.37 2.30
CA ALA A 481 -6.25 -5.94 3.36
C ALA A 481 -7.72 -6.01 2.94
N LEU A 482 -8.04 -5.67 1.71
CA LEU A 482 -9.41 -5.56 1.20
C LEU A 482 -9.70 -6.74 0.26
N PRO A 483 -10.40 -7.79 0.72
CA PRO A 483 -10.55 -9.03 -0.03
C PRO A 483 -11.40 -8.88 -1.28
N ALA A 484 -12.38 -7.97 -1.24
CA ALA A 484 -13.54 -8.03 -2.11
C ALA A 484 -13.67 -6.79 -2.99
N ALA A 485 -12.55 -6.29 -3.52
CA ALA A 485 -12.53 -5.05 -4.30
C ALA A 485 -13.59 -5.03 -5.43
N LEU A 486 -13.87 -6.18 -6.04
CA LEU A 486 -14.86 -6.33 -7.10
C LEU A 486 -16.31 -6.31 -6.62
N LEU A 487 -16.57 -6.63 -5.35
CA LEU A 487 -17.87 -6.42 -4.73
C LEU A 487 -18.15 -4.94 -4.43
N LEU A 488 -17.16 -4.05 -4.54
CA LEU A 488 -17.26 -2.64 -4.16
C LEU A 488 -17.80 -1.71 -5.24
N ARG A 489 -18.21 -2.22 -6.41
CA ARG A 489 -18.81 -1.38 -7.45
C ARG A 489 -20.02 -0.62 -6.84
N PRO A 490 -20.14 0.71 -7.00
CA PRO A 490 -21.34 1.43 -6.60
C PRO A 490 -22.62 0.84 -7.20
#